data_AF-A0A496Q6X6-F1
#
_entry.id   AF-A0A496Q6X6-F1
#
_cell.length_a   1.000
_cell.length_b   1.000
_cell.length_c   1.000
_cell.angle_alpha   90.00
_cell.angle_beta   90.00
_cell.angle_gamma   90.00
#
_symmetry.space_group_name_H-M   'P 1'
#
loop_
_entity.id
_entity.type
_entity.pdbx_description
1 polymer ?
#
loop_
_entity_poly.entity_id
_entity_poly.type
_entity_poly.pdbx_seq_one_letter_code
_entity_poly.pdbx_strand_id
1 'polypeptide(L)' 'MGLTLAEKIISSHVDREVRPGEVVVAPVDLAFVQDGTGPLTVEEFRDLKFKDLKAPRTILFID' A
#
# COMPACT_ATOMS: atom_id res chain seq x y z
N MET A 1 9.24 -18.41 -20.14
CA MET A 1 7.85 -18.16 -19.69
C MET A 1 7.77 -16.72 -19.22
N GLY A 2 6.73 -15.97 -19.59
CA GLY A 2 6.59 -14.57 -19.18
C GLY A 2 6.09 -14.44 -17.72
N LEU A 3 6.20 -13.23 -17.17
CA LEU A 3 5.60 -12.85 -15.88
C LEU A 3 4.06 -12.85 -15.98
N THR A 4 3.39 -13.24 -14.90
CA THR A 4 1.96 -13.03 -14.67
C THR A 4 1.64 -11.53 -14.49
N LEU A 5 0.35 -11.17 -14.48
CA LEU A 5 -0.06 -9.78 -14.26
C LEU A 5 0.39 -9.25 -12.88
N ALA A 6 0.22 -10.04 -11.83
CA ALA A 6 0.63 -9.65 -10.47
C ALA A 6 2.15 -9.47 -10.39
N GLU A 7 2.92 -10.42 -10.92
CA GLU A 7 4.39 -10.29 -10.98
C GLU A 7 4.79 -9.02 -11.75
N LYS A 8 4.16 -8.71 -12.89
CA LYS A 8 4.45 -7.49 -13.66
C LYS A 8 4.20 -6.20 -12.87
N ILE A 9 3.03 -6.09 -12.24
CA ILE A 9 2.66 -4.91 -11.46
C ILE A 9 3.65 -4.72 -10.31
N ILE A 10 3.87 -5.75 -9.50
CA ILE A 10 4.78 -5.66 -8.36
C ILE A 10 6.20 -5.37 -8.84
N SER A 11 6.68 -6.07 -9.87
CA SER A 11 8.01 -5.86 -10.45
C SER A 11 8.22 -4.42 -10.92
N SER A 12 7.20 -3.81 -11.51
CA SER A 12 7.26 -2.41 -11.94
C SER A 12 7.33 -1.41 -10.79
N HIS A 13 6.82 -1.75 -9.60
CA HIS A 13 6.88 -0.86 -8.43
C HIS A 13 8.17 -1.03 -7.63
N VAL A 14 8.90 -2.13 -7.80
CA VAL A 14 10.16 -2.41 -7.08
C VAL A 14 11.40 -2.36 -7.97
N ASP A 15 11.26 -1.93 -9.23
CA ASP A 15 12.33 -1.81 -10.24
C ASP A 15 13.17 -3.10 -10.45
N ARG A 16 12.55 -4.27 -10.27
CA ARG A 16 13.18 -5.58 -10.53
C ARG A 16 12.13 -6.66 -10.78
N GLU A 17 12.51 -7.75 -11.42
CA GLU A 17 11.62 -8.91 -11.51
C GLU A 17 11.36 -9.52 -10.13
N VAL A 18 10.09 -9.88 -9.88
CA VAL A 18 9.61 -10.57 -8.69
C VAL A 18 8.93 -11.87 -9.08
N ARG A 19 9.16 -12.92 -8.28
CA ARG A 19 8.63 -14.27 -8.46
C ARG A 19 7.79 -14.72 -7.25
N PRO A 20 6.90 -15.72 -7.42
CA PRO A 20 6.13 -16.27 -6.31
C PRO A 20 7.02 -16.77 -5.16
N GLY A 21 6.63 -16.48 -3.93
CA GLY A 21 7.36 -16.85 -2.72
C GLY A 21 8.31 -15.77 -2.19
N GLU A 22 8.53 -14.69 -2.95
CA GLU A 22 9.30 -13.54 -2.47
C GLU A 22 8.45 -12.62 -1.57
N VAL A 23 9.09 -12.06 -0.53
CA VAL A 23 8.56 -10.95 0.26
C VAL A 23 9.26 -9.67 -0.20
N VAL A 24 8.49 -8.67 -0.60
CA VAL A 24 9.01 -7.39 -1.11
C VAL A 24 8.36 -6.22 -0.40
N VAL A 25 9.08 -5.10 -0.34
CA VAL A 25 8.54 -3.80 0.07
C VAL A 25 8.23 -3.03 -1.20
N ALA A 26 6.95 -2.90 -1.54
CA ALA A 26 6.51 -2.18 -2.73
C ALA A 26 5.94 -0.80 -2.34
N PRO A 27 6.32 0.30 -3.02
CA PRO A 27 5.65 1.58 -2.88
C PRO A 27 4.19 1.45 -3.32
N VAL A 28 3.31 2.21 -2.66
CA VAL A 28 1.88 2.25 -2.98
C VAL A 28 1.53 3.62 -3.58
N ASP A 29 0.73 3.62 -4.64
CA ASP A 29 0.27 4.87 -5.28
C ASP A 29 -0.89 5.53 -4.53
N LEU A 30 -1.70 4.72 -3.84
CA LEU A 30 -2.90 5.13 -3.13
C LEU A 30 -3.05 4.33 -1.84
N ALA A 31 -3.24 5.03 -0.72
CA ALA A 31 -3.76 4.45 0.52
C ALA A 31 -5.23 4.85 0.70
N PHE A 32 -6.10 3.88 0.96
CA PHE A 32 -7.53 4.10 1.08
C PHE A 32 -8.06 3.42 2.34
N VAL A 33 -8.87 4.14 3.12
CA VAL A 33 -9.59 3.61 4.28
C VAL A 33 -11.06 3.98 4.19
N GLN A 34 -11.92 3.12 4.74
CA GLN A 34 -13.38 3.24 4.74
C GLN A 34 -13.86 3.46 6.19
N ASP A 35 -15.05 4.01 6.41
CA ASP A 35 -15.61 4.32 7.72
C ASP A 35 -15.56 3.15 8.74
N GLY A 36 -15.66 1.90 8.29
CA GLY A 36 -15.49 0.72 9.14
C GLY A 36 -14.06 0.47 9.65
N THR A 37 -13.04 0.88 8.90
CA THR A 37 -11.61 0.64 9.21
C THR A 37 -10.83 1.93 9.51
N GLY A 38 -11.42 3.07 9.18
CA GLY A 38 -10.83 4.40 9.30
C GLY A 38 -10.47 4.78 10.74
N PRO A 39 -11.40 4.67 11.71
CA PRO A 39 -11.13 5.03 13.10
C PRO A 39 -9.89 4.31 13.67
N LEU A 40 -9.83 2.98 13.54
CA LEU A 40 -8.69 2.20 14.03
C LEU A 40 -7.39 2.57 13.31
N THR A 41 -7.43 2.75 11.98
CA THR A 41 -6.24 3.15 11.22
C THR A 41 -5.70 4.50 11.68
N VAL A 42 -6.58 5.47 11.96
CA VAL A 42 -6.19 6.80 12.43
C VAL A 42 -5.64 6.75 13.86
N GLU A 43 -6.23 5.93 14.73
CA GLU A 43 -5.74 5.71 16.10
C GLU A 43 -4.31 5.14 16.08
N GLU A 44 -4.10 4.04 15.36
CA GLU A 44 -2.78 3.41 15.20
C GLU A 44 -1.74 4.36 14.59
N PHE A 45 -2.13 5.15 13.58
CA PHE A 45 -1.23 6.13 12.96
C PHE A 45 -0.75 7.20 13.96
N ARG A 46 -1.62 7.61 14.89
CA ARG A 46 -1.29 8.57 15.96
C ARG A 46 -0.41 7.93 17.04
N ASP A 47 -0.70 6.70 17.43
CA ASP A 47 0.06 5.97 18.46
C ASP A 47 1.49 5.67 18.00
N LEU A 48 1.66 5.37 16.71
CA LEU A 48 2.97 5.26 16.04
C LEU A 48 3.67 6.61 15.86
N LYS A 49 3.03 7.72 16.24
CA LYS A 49 3.55 9.10 16.17
C LYS A 49 3.94 9.51 14.75
N PHE A 50 3.29 8.94 13.74
CA PHE A 50 3.51 9.36 12.36
C PHE A 50 2.91 10.75 12.12
N LYS A 51 3.65 11.58 11.40
CA LYS A 51 3.30 12.98 11.16
C LYS A 51 2.87 13.25 9.71
N ASP A 52 3.32 12.41 8.79
CA ASP A 52 3.13 12.61 7.36
C ASP A 52 2.62 11.34 6.72
N LEU A 53 1.64 11.49 5.82
CA LEU A 53 1.22 10.45 4.90
C LEU A 53 2.29 10.25 3.83
N LYS A 54 2.66 8.99 3.55
CA LYS A 54 3.72 8.67 2.59
C LYS A 54 3.20 8.25 1.21
N ALA A 55 1.95 7.82 1.12
CA ALA A 55 1.32 7.53 -0.16
C ALA A 55 1.06 8.84 -0.93
N PRO A 56 1.31 8.92 -2.25
CA PRO A 56 1.03 10.11 -3.05
C PRO A 56 -0.43 10.57 -2.98
N ARG A 57 -1.35 9.61 -2.83
CA ARG A 57 -2.78 9.84 -2.62
C ARG A 57 -3.24 9.10 -1.37
N THR A 58 -4.04 9.76 -0.55
CA THR A 58 -4.70 9.14 0.61
C THR A 58 -6.16 9.55 0.65
N ILE A 59 -7.06 8.59 0.85
CA ILE A 59 -8.50 8.81 0.85
C ILE A 59 -9.11 8.20 2.11
N LEU A 60 -9.93 8.99 2.80
CA LEU A 60 -10.90 8.53 3.78
C LEU A 60 -12.26 8.55 3.11
N PHE A 61 -12.90 7.39 3.00
CA PHE A 61 -14.22 7.24 2.41
C PHE A 61 -15.26 6.97 3.50
N ILE A 62 -16.36 7.71 3.43
CA ILE A 62 -17.50 7.62 4.33
C ILE A 62 -18.73 7.59 3.43
N ASP A 63 -19.61 6.61 3.64
CA ASP A 63 -20.93 6.50 3.00
C ASP A 63 -22.02 7.11 3.91
#